data_AF-A0A817K8P2-F1
#
_entry.id   AF-A0A817K8P2-F1
#
_cell.length_a   1.000
_cell.length_b   1.000
_cell.length_c   1.000
_cell.angle_alpha   90.00
_cell.angle_beta   90.00
_cell.angle_gamma   90.00
#
_symmetry.space_group_name_H-M   'P 1'
#
loop_
_entity.id
_entity.type
_entity.pdbx_description
1 polymer ?
#
loop_
_entity_poly.entity_id
_entity_poly.type
_entity_poly.pdbx_seq_one_letter_code
_entity_poly.pdbx_strand_id
1 'polypeptide(L)'
;MNDLIHEFICFSEALTILSVHQSKNVKPTATKYIMQLADLKLHICTYIQVKDNKPGIFRLKKVYARDPTSEIKIDRGRYTKDEQDQEIEKEELTDGFRYGTTFVPINKETLDDMKYQSEKCFSIIGFSDANMMRRSLYLGDTVYEVIAEPGYEEEGQAFAGLVQAMYDTNAVAIVRRCFSERSSPELGFLRPHIAHDHICMYYVKLPFGEDVREFNFDNLDAIKRNQPSDEQLKTIDHLITTMDLTHADRGGEEAFRPDLVFNPYIQRMFQSIARRAVTPEEPLSLSNTIMEMNDTLVQSVASKSKRTLDTLHEQFTLRDTERRQKMMTGEKLFGNIDNSTKKMRLEENDNVEELTTDSTSFEAQLAAKKKAAIRTIGTITPIEDFKTLIEQGSSSFTEVCQQMSTVILEFINNSRGDALFDKALQCIQCLRDMCIQKLEPKIFNDLEILIKKQAGNIDGRKDFWKKVVDEKISLITSDECIESNVISIEAQKFLEENTSTEVVNNALITNEDDGDEEDLFDLI
;
A
#
# COMPACT_ATOMS: atom_id res chain seq x y z
N MET A 1 -38.44 -41.78 -1.08
CA MET A 1 -39.57 -41.18 -0.34
C MET A 1 -39.05 -39.86 0.19
N ASN A 2 -39.58 -38.75 -0.29
CA ASN A 2 -39.29 -37.43 0.24
C ASN A 2 -40.11 -37.30 1.52
N ASP A 3 -39.50 -37.55 2.67
CA ASP A 3 -40.08 -37.13 3.94
C ASP A 3 -39.97 -35.61 4.00
N LEU A 4 -41.01 -34.93 3.51
CA LEU A 4 -41.28 -33.55 3.87
C LEU A 4 -41.59 -33.54 5.36
N ILE A 5 -40.56 -33.35 6.18
CA ILE A 5 -40.74 -32.89 7.55
C ILE A 5 -41.47 -31.56 7.43
N HIS A 6 -42.73 -31.51 7.89
CA HIS A 6 -43.47 -30.27 8.04
C HIS A 6 -42.84 -29.49 9.21
N GLU A 7 -41.71 -28.84 8.95
CA GLU A 7 -41.12 -27.88 9.88
C GLU A 7 -41.94 -26.59 9.81
N PHE A 8 -42.59 -26.24 10.91
CA PHE A 8 -43.23 -24.94 11.09
C PHE A 8 -42.14 -23.90 11.27
N ILE A 9 -41.86 -23.15 10.21
CA ILE A 9 -40.75 -22.19 10.18
C ILE A 9 -41.31 -20.77 10.22
N CYS A 10 -40.71 -19.91 11.05
CA CYS A 10 -41.00 -18.48 11.05
C CYS A 10 -40.43 -17.81 9.79
N PHE A 11 -41.11 -16.83 9.19
CA PHE A 11 -40.61 -16.13 8.01
C PHE A 11 -39.22 -15.48 8.21
N SER A 12 -38.88 -15.11 9.45
CA SER A 12 -37.55 -14.60 9.81
C SER A 12 -36.45 -15.67 9.72
N GLU A 13 -36.78 -16.93 10.02
CA GLU A 13 -35.87 -18.08 9.98
C GLU A 13 -35.87 -18.76 8.60
N ALA A 14 -36.93 -18.55 7.80
CA ALA A 14 -37.08 -19.14 6.48
C ALA A 14 -35.94 -18.77 5.52
N LEU A 15 -35.40 -17.54 5.57
CA LEU A 15 -34.26 -17.16 4.73
C LEU A 15 -32.96 -17.89 5.14
N THR A 16 -32.76 -18.10 6.44
CA THR A 16 -31.65 -18.88 6.99
C THR A 16 -31.81 -20.37 6.67
N ILE A 17 -33.03 -20.91 6.68
CA ILE A 17 -33.30 -22.33 6.42
C ILE A 17 -33.35 -22.64 4.91
N LEU A 18 -33.78 -21.70 4.07
CA LEU A 18 -33.63 -21.79 2.62
C LEU A 18 -32.16 -21.91 2.19
N SER A 19 -31.22 -21.48 3.05
CA SER A 19 -29.78 -21.76 2.88
C SER A 19 -29.40 -23.22 3.02
N VAL A 20 -30.03 -23.92 3.95
CA VAL A 20 -29.82 -25.35 4.20
C VAL A 20 -30.54 -26.20 3.15
N HIS A 21 -31.72 -25.77 2.70
CA HIS A 21 -32.65 -26.66 1.98
C HIS A 21 -32.97 -26.31 0.51
N GLN A 22 -32.57 -25.14 -0.04
CA GLN A 22 -32.89 -24.83 -1.44
C GLN A 22 -31.79 -24.08 -2.19
N SER A 23 -30.87 -24.85 -2.75
CA SER A 23 -30.60 -24.74 -4.19
C SER A 23 -30.72 -26.16 -4.77
N LYS A 24 -31.11 -26.32 -6.04
CA LYS A 24 -31.10 -27.64 -6.68
C LYS A 24 -29.72 -28.26 -6.46
N ASN A 25 -29.62 -29.30 -5.62
CA ASN A 25 -28.37 -30.01 -5.40
C ASN A 25 -27.93 -30.60 -6.74
N VAL A 26 -27.05 -29.89 -7.43
CA VAL A 26 -26.35 -30.41 -8.60
C VAL A 26 -25.49 -31.52 -8.06
N LYS A 27 -25.82 -32.77 -8.43
CA LYS A 27 -25.04 -33.92 -7.99
C LYS A 27 -23.58 -33.67 -8.39
N PRO A 28 -22.65 -33.62 -7.43
CA PRO A 28 -21.26 -33.34 -7.73
C PRO A 28 -20.70 -34.45 -8.61
N THR A 29 -19.92 -34.07 -9.62
CA THR A 29 -19.28 -35.05 -10.52
C THR A 29 -18.04 -35.62 -9.86
N ALA A 30 -18.01 -36.94 -9.69
CA ALA A 30 -16.87 -37.65 -9.13
C ALA A 30 -15.70 -37.65 -10.11
N THR A 31 -14.49 -37.41 -9.60
CA THR A 31 -13.26 -37.75 -10.33
C THR A 31 -12.67 -39.03 -9.75
N LYS A 32 -12.50 -40.05 -10.59
CA LYS A 32 -11.97 -41.35 -10.18
C LYS A 32 -10.44 -41.38 -10.23
N TYR A 33 -9.82 -42.00 -9.23
CA TYR A 33 -8.39 -42.28 -9.19
C TYR A 33 -8.13 -43.68 -8.63
N ILE A 34 -6.93 -44.19 -8.89
CA ILE A 34 -6.38 -45.31 -8.14
C ILE A 34 -5.38 -44.70 -7.16
N MET A 35 -5.72 -44.72 -5.87
CA MET A 35 -4.83 -44.30 -4.81
C MET A 35 -3.75 -45.36 -4.62
N GLN A 36 -2.49 -44.95 -4.74
CA GLN A 36 -1.35 -45.85 -4.55
C GLN A 36 -0.70 -45.60 -3.19
N LEU A 37 -0.52 -46.66 -2.41
CA LEU A 37 0.23 -46.69 -1.16
C LEU A 37 1.24 -47.84 -1.23
N ALA A 38 2.49 -47.54 -1.60
CA ALA A 38 3.49 -48.54 -1.95
C ALA A 38 2.93 -49.54 -3.00
N ASP A 39 2.75 -50.81 -2.63
CA ASP A 39 2.19 -51.86 -3.49
C ASP A 39 0.65 -51.93 -3.44
N LEU A 40 0.02 -51.30 -2.46
CA LEU A 40 -1.44 -51.27 -2.31
C LEU A 40 -2.06 -50.26 -3.28
N LYS A 41 -3.11 -50.70 -3.98
CA LYS A 41 -3.90 -49.88 -4.89
C LYS A 41 -5.36 -49.88 -4.43
N LEU A 42 -5.93 -48.70 -4.24
CA LEU A 42 -7.31 -48.51 -3.80
C LEU A 42 -8.07 -47.63 -4.79
N HIS A 43 -9.18 -48.10 -5.32
CA HIS A 43 -10.06 -47.31 -6.17
C HIS A 43 -10.81 -46.28 -5.32
N ILE A 44 -10.65 -45.00 -5.68
CA ILE A 44 -11.22 -43.88 -4.94
C ILE A 44 -11.95 -42.91 -5.87
N CYS A 45 -12.96 -42.24 -5.30
CA CYS A 45 -13.66 -41.13 -5.91
C CYS A 45 -13.40 -39.86 -5.11
N THR A 46 -13.07 -38.78 -5.81
CA THR A 46 -12.93 -37.45 -5.21
C THR A 46 -14.09 -36.55 -5.63
N TYR A 47 -14.71 -35.88 -4.67
CA TYR A 47 -15.75 -34.88 -4.84
C TYR A 47 -15.25 -33.52 -4.38
N ILE A 48 -15.75 -32.44 -4.98
CA ILE A 48 -15.45 -31.09 -4.50
C ILE A 48 -16.39 -30.81 -3.32
N GLN A 49 -15.82 -30.68 -2.13
CA GLN A 49 -16.58 -30.37 -0.91
C GLN A 49 -16.75 -28.85 -0.73
N VAL A 50 -15.67 -28.11 -0.93
CA VAL A 50 -15.65 -26.65 -0.83
C VAL A 50 -15.05 -26.07 -2.09
N LYS A 51 -15.70 -25.07 -2.67
CA LYS A 51 -15.18 -24.26 -3.77
C LYS A 51 -15.85 -22.90 -3.78
N ASP A 52 -15.08 -21.87 -4.13
CA ASP A 52 -15.63 -20.54 -4.39
C ASP A 52 -16.74 -20.58 -5.45
N ASN A 53 -17.95 -20.17 -5.07
CA ASN A 53 -19.06 -20.04 -6.01
C ASN A 53 -18.92 -18.75 -6.83
N LYS A 54 -18.51 -18.88 -8.09
CA LYS A 54 -18.38 -17.79 -9.05
C LYS A 54 -19.35 -18.01 -10.23
N PRO A 55 -20.65 -17.70 -10.11
CA PRO A 55 -21.62 -17.95 -11.17
C PRO A 55 -21.25 -17.27 -12.49
N GLY A 56 -21.41 -18.01 -13.60
CA GLY A 56 -21.05 -17.56 -14.94
C GLY A 56 -21.78 -16.30 -15.42
N ILE A 57 -22.92 -15.96 -14.81
CA ILE A 57 -23.67 -14.71 -15.06
C ILE A 57 -22.85 -13.45 -14.78
N PHE A 58 -21.73 -13.58 -14.06
CA PHE A 58 -20.79 -12.49 -13.82
C PHE A 58 -19.98 -12.05 -15.04
N ARG A 59 -20.10 -12.73 -16.19
CA ARG A 59 -19.50 -12.27 -17.45
C ARG A 59 -20.43 -11.29 -18.15
N LEU A 60 -20.35 -10.01 -17.77
CA LEU A 60 -21.07 -8.94 -18.44
C LEU A 60 -20.57 -8.77 -19.88
N LYS A 61 -21.49 -8.79 -20.85
CA LYS A 61 -21.17 -8.49 -22.24
C LYS A 61 -20.94 -6.99 -22.39
N LYS A 62 -19.85 -6.61 -23.07
CA LYS A 62 -19.63 -5.21 -23.48
C LYS A 62 -20.62 -4.87 -24.60
N VAL A 63 -21.31 -3.75 -24.45
CA VAL A 63 -22.29 -3.25 -25.42
C VAL A 63 -22.05 -1.76 -25.68
N TYR A 64 -22.42 -1.29 -26.88
CA TYR A 64 -22.32 0.13 -27.20
C TYR A 64 -23.55 0.84 -26.63
N ALA A 65 -23.33 1.91 -25.86
CA ALA A 65 -24.40 2.53 -25.08
C ALA A 65 -25.53 3.11 -25.94
N ARG A 66 -25.23 3.63 -27.15
CA ARG A 66 -26.25 4.17 -28.04
C ARG A 66 -27.01 3.10 -28.82
N ASP A 67 -26.34 1.99 -29.16
CA ASP A 67 -26.96 0.84 -29.81
C ASP A 67 -26.44 -0.47 -29.20
N PRO A 68 -27.20 -1.08 -28.27
CA PRO A 68 -26.80 -2.32 -27.62
C PRO A 68 -26.74 -3.53 -28.55
N THR A 69 -27.34 -3.46 -29.75
CA THR A 69 -27.39 -4.58 -30.71
C THR A 69 -26.16 -4.63 -31.61
N SER A 70 -25.44 -3.51 -31.75
CA SER A 70 -24.21 -3.41 -32.52
C SER A 70 -23.13 -4.37 -32.02
N GLU A 71 -22.51 -5.09 -32.96
CA GLU A 71 -21.37 -5.95 -32.67
C GLU A 71 -20.11 -5.11 -32.40
N ILE A 72 -19.56 -5.23 -31.19
CA ILE A 72 -18.26 -4.64 -30.86
C ILE A 72 -17.16 -5.58 -31.33
N LYS A 73 -16.35 -5.12 -32.28
CA LYS A 73 -15.10 -5.78 -32.67
C LYS A 73 -13.94 -5.13 -31.92
N ILE A 74 -13.07 -5.97 -31.34
CA ILE A 74 -11.86 -5.52 -30.67
C ILE A 74 -10.72 -5.72 -31.67
N ASP A 75 -10.22 -4.63 -32.23
CA ASP A 75 -8.98 -4.62 -32.99
C ASP A 75 -7.79 -4.38 -32.06
N ARG A 76 -6.68 -5.08 -32.28
CA ARG A 76 -5.49 -5.03 -31.42
C ARG A 76 -4.22 -4.90 -32.28
N GLY A 77 -3.81 -3.66 -32.51
CA GLY A 77 -2.47 -3.35 -33.04
C GLY A 77 -1.39 -3.63 -31.99
N ARG A 78 -0.22 -4.04 -32.45
CA ARG A 78 0.96 -4.27 -31.60
C ARG A 78 2.10 -3.43 -32.15
N TYR A 79 2.80 -2.74 -31.27
CA TYR A 79 3.82 -1.78 -31.65
C TYR A 79 5.13 -2.09 -30.93
N THR A 80 6.25 -1.78 -31.57
CA THR A 80 7.56 -1.74 -30.91
C THR A 80 7.55 -0.75 -29.74
N LYS A 81 8.46 -0.92 -28.78
CA LYS A 81 8.64 0.04 -27.68
C LYS A 81 9.83 0.97 -27.92
N ASP A 82 10.16 1.19 -29.19
CA ASP A 82 11.24 2.06 -29.63
C ASP A 82 10.64 3.40 -30.07
N GLU A 83 11.45 4.45 -30.23
CA GLU A 83 10.98 5.81 -30.58
C GLU A 83 10.14 5.88 -31.86
N GLN A 84 10.17 4.85 -32.69
CA GLN A 84 9.50 4.79 -33.98
C GLN A 84 8.08 4.20 -33.90
N ASP A 85 7.68 3.56 -32.78
CA ASP A 85 6.37 2.94 -32.58
C ASP A 85 5.85 2.18 -33.83
N GLN A 86 6.70 1.34 -34.42
CA GLN A 86 6.37 0.59 -35.63
C GLN A 86 5.36 -0.54 -35.33
N GLU A 87 4.31 -0.65 -36.14
CA GLU A 87 3.33 -1.74 -36.07
C GLU A 87 3.95 -3.07 -36.51
N ILE A 88 3.71 -4.12 -35.72
CA ILE A 88 4.23 -5.48 -35.94
C ILE A 88 3.07 -6.47 -36.08
N GLU A 89 3.17 -7.32 -37.10
CA GLU A 89 2.22 -8.39 -37.36
C GLU A 89 2.29 -9.51 -36.31
N LYS A 90 1.20 -10.26 -36.16
CA LYS A 90 1.12 -11.30 -35.12
C LYS A 90 2.13 -12.43 -35.35
N GLU A 91 2.40 -12.76 -36.61
CA GLU A 91 3.26 -13.86 -37.03
C GLU A 91 4.74 -13.61 -36.74
N GLU A 92 5.15 -12.34 -36.66
CA GLU A 92 6.54 -11.93 -36.38
C GLU A 92 6.88 -11.98 -34.87
N LEU A 93 5.88 -12.23 -34.02
CA LEU A 93 6.05 -12.24 -32.57
C LEU A 93 6.41 -13.62 -32.04
N THR A 94 7.49 -13.66 -31.26
CA THR A 94 7.91 -14.83 -30.49
C THR A 94 7.77 -14.56 -29.00
N ASP A 95 7.40 -15.58 -28.22
CA ASP A 95 7.28 -15.45 -26.77
C ASP A 95 8.68 -15.32 -26.14
N GLY A 96 8.91 -14.22 -25.41
CA GLY A 96 10.16 -13.94 -24.71
C GLY A 96 10.04 -14.18 -23.21
N PHE A 97 10.87 -15.07 -22.68
CA PHE A 97 10.92 -15.36 -21.24
C PHE A 97 12.07 -14.61 -20.60
N ARG A 98 11.80 -13.96 -19.47
CA ARG A 98 12.83 -13.23 -18.73
C ARG A 98 13.62 -14.19 -17.85
N TYR A 99 14.92 -14.30 -18.10
CA TYR A 99 15.87 -15.03 -17.27
C TYR A 99 16.87 -14.04 -16.65
N GLY A 100 16.58 -13.61 -15.42
CA GLY A 100 17.30 -12.52 -14.77
C GLY A 100 17.10 -11.18 -15.48
N THR A 101 18.16 -10.63 -16.07
CA THR A 101 18.14 -9.40 -16.87
C THR A 101 17.93 -9.66 -18.37
N THR A 102 18.13 -10.90 -18.84
CA THR A 102 18.12 -11.24 -20.27
C THR A 102 16.75 -11.75 -20.70
N PHE A 103 16.34 -11.39 -21.92
CA PHE A 103 15.17 -11.99 -22.57
C PHE A 103 15.61 -13.15 -23.47
N VAL A 104 15.07 -14.33 -23.21
CA VAL A 104 15.32 -15.53 -24.01
C VAL A 104 14.08 -15.81 -24.86
N PRO A 105 14.16 -15.65 -26.20
CA PRO A 105 13.05 -15.99 -27.08
C PRO A 105 12.96 -17.52 -27.20
N ILE A 106 11.75 -18.07 -27.00
CA ILE A 106 11.49 -19.51 -27.14
C ILE A 106 10.25 -19.68 -28.03
N ASN A 107 10.41 -20.46 -29.11
CA ASN A 107 9.30 -20.78 -30.00
C ASN A 107 8.29 -21.68 -29.30
N LYS A 108 7.01 -21.55 -29.68
CA LYS A 108 5.91 -22.31 -29.07
C LYS A 108 6.08 -23.83 -29.19
N GLU A 109 6.56 -24.30 -30.34
CA GLU A 109 6.82 -25.74 -30.57
C GLU A 109 7.87 -26.27 -29.59
N THR A 110 9.01 -25.57 -29.49
CA THR A 110 10.07 -25.91 -28.54
C THR A 110 9.59 -25.86 -27.10
N LEU A 111 8.77 -24.86 -26.76
CA LEU A 111 8.20 -24.73 -25.42
C LEU A 111 7.24 -25.87 -25.08
N ASP A 112 6.44 -26.32 -26.04
CA ASP A 112 5.53 -27.45 -25.86
C ASP A 112 6.30 -28.78 -25.71
N ASP A 113 7.40 -28.96 -26.44
CA ASP A 113 8.29 -30.13 -26.30
C ASP A 113 9.05 -30.13 -24.97
N MET A 114 9.43 -28.96 -24.44
CA MET A 114 10.15 -28.81 -23.18
C MET A 114 9.24 -28.89 -21.94
N LYS A 115 7.91 -28.81 -22.10
CA LYS A 115 6.98 -28.88 -20.96
C LYS A 115 7.07 -30.24 -20.28
N TYR A 116 7.13 -30.22 -18.95
CA TYR A 116 7.04 -31.44 -18.15
C TYR A 116 5.71 -32.14 -18.39
N GLN A 117 5.79 -33.40 -18.83
CA GLN A 117 4.64 -34.27 -18.99
C GLN A 117 4.40 -35.04 -17.68
N SER A 118 3.17 -34.96 -17.19
CA SER A 118 2.75 -35.67 -15.98
C SER A 118 1.86 -36.85 -16.36
N GLU A 119 1.64 -37.75 -15.41
CA GLU A 119 0.64 -38.81 -15.52
C GLU A 119 -0.44 -38.58 -14.47
N LYS A 120 -1.69 -38.96 -14.77
CA LYS A 120 -2.78 -38.88 -13.80
C LYS A 120 -2.48 -39.83 -12.62
N CYS A 121 -2.33 -39.29 -11.42
CA CYS A 121 -1.96 -40.08 -10.25
C CYS A 121 -2.56 -39.55 -8.95
N PHE A 122 -2.66 -40.44 -7.96
CA PHE A 122 -3.01 -40.10 -6.58
C PHE A 122 -2.16 -40.97 -5.63
N SER A 123 -0.90 -40.59 -5.42
CA SER A 123 0.07 -41.44 -4.72
C SER A 123 0.37 -40.89 -3.34
N ILE A 124 0.22 -41.72 -2.30
CA ILE A 124 0.71 -41.39 -0.96
C ILE A 124 2.23 -41.48 -0.97
N ILE A 125 2.89 -40.40 -0.55
CA ILE A 125 4.34 -40.28 -0.43
C ILE A 125 4.80 -40.73 0.96
N GLY A 126 4.03 -40.37 1.99
CA GLY A 126 4.35 -40.70 3.38
C GLY A 126 3.31 -40.17 4.34
N PHE A 127 3.54 -40.35 5.64
CA PHE A 127 2.66 -39.88 6.70
C PHE A 127 3.39 -38.91 7.63
N SER A 128 2.63 -37.99 8.22
CA SER A 128 3.12 -37.00 9.19
C SER A 128 2.10 -36.84 10.32
N ASP A 129 2.52 -36.27 11.45
CA ASP A 129 1.61 -35.82 12.52
C ASP A 129 0.69 -34.70 11.98
N ALA A 130 -0.60 -34.76 12.32
CA ALA A 130 -1.58 -33.75 11.94
C ALA A 130 -1.22 -32.33 12.46
N ASN A 131 -0.52 -32.23 13.60
CA ASN A 131 -0.09 -30.96 14.18
C ASN A 131 0.96 -30.23 13.32
N MET A 132 1.69 -30.96 12.47
CA MET A 132 2.64 -30.36 11.53
C MET A 132 1.91 -29.62 10.39
N MET A 133 0.68 -30.03 10.05
CA MET A 133 -0.15 -29.39 9.03
C MET A 133 -0.93 -28.22 9.60
N ARG A 134 -0.20 -27.10 9.82
CA ARG A 134 -0.81 -25.84 10.28
C ARG A 134 -1.74 -25.27 9.20
N ARG A 135 -2.85 -24.67 9.63
CA ARG A 135 -3.83 -24.05 8.72
C ARG A 135 -3.23 -22.95 7.83
N SER A 136 -2.17 -22.30 8.28
CA SER A 136 -1.41 -21.30 7.51
C SER A 136 -0.71 -21.88 6.27
N LEU A 137 -0.50 -23.20 6.22
CA LEU A 137 0.12 -23.89 5.09
C LEU A 137 -0.90 -24.36 4.04
N TYR A 138 -2.19 -24.12 4.23
CA TYR A 138 -3.20 -24.59 3.29
C TYR A 138 -3.19 -23.71 2.04
N LEU A 139 -3.15 -24.34 0.86
CA LEU A 139 -3.17 -23.66 -0.43
C LEU A 139 -4.37 -24.13 -1.27
N GLY A 140 -4.72 -23.34 -2.29
CA GLY A 140 -5.79 -23.66 -3.24
C GLY A 140 -7.14 -23.07 -2.87
N ASP A 141 -8.08 -23.16 -3.81
CA ASP A 141 -9.46 -22.66 -3.71
C ASP A 141 -10.50 -23.79 -3.58
N THR A 142 -10.02 -25.04 -3.42
CA THR A 142 -10.85 -26.23 -3.38
C THR A 142 -10.42 -27.21 -2.31
N VAL A 143 -11.37 -27.72 -1.55
CA VAL A 143 -11.20 -28.90 -0.68
C VAL A 143 -11.90 -30.07 -1.36
N TYR A 144 -11.21 -31.19 -1.45
CA TYR A 144 -11.79 -32.41 -2.02
C TYR A 144 -12.10 -33.41 -0.92
N GLU A 145 -13.28 -33.99 -0.97
CA GLU A 145 -13.63 -35.16 -0.20
C GLU A 145 -13.24 -36.41 -0.99
N VAL A 146 -12.53 -37.32 -0.35
CA VAL A 146 -12.05 -38.58 -0.92
C VAL A 146 -12.77 -39.74 -0.24
N ILE A 147 -13.43 -40.57 -1.04
CA ILE A 147 -14.11 -41.78 -0.58
C ILE A 147 -13.67 -42.99 -1.41
N ALA A 148 -13.88 -44.19 -0.89
CA ALA A 148 -13.73 -45.42 -1.67
C ALA A 148 -14.71 -45.44 -2.85
N GLU A 149 -14.28 -45.96 -4.00
CA GLU A 149 -15.13 -46.06 -5.18
C GLU A 149 -16.24 -47.13 -4.95
N PRO A 150 -17.53 -46.77 -5.13
CA PRO A 150 -18.62 -47.73 -5.04
C PRO A 150 -18.44 -48.85 -6.07
N GLY A 151 -18.47 -50.10 -5.62
CA GLY A 151 -18.27 -51.30 -6.44
C GLY A 151 -17.05 -52.14 -6.06
N TYR A 152 -16.12 -51.60 -5.27
CA TYR A 152 -14.94 -52.32 -4.77
C TYR A 152 -15.02 -52.49 -3.25
N GLU A 153 -15.79 -53.48 -2.77
CA GLU A 153 -16.07 -53.65 -1.33
C GLU A 153 -14.82 -53.99 -0.50
N GLU A 154 -13.97 -54.90 -0.97
CA GLU A 154 -12.73 -55.28 -0.26
C GLU A 154 -11.77 -54.08 -0.14
N GLU A 155 -11.61 -53.32 -1.22
CA GLU A 155 -10.79 -52.11 -1.22
C GLU A 155 -11.42 -51.00 -0.37
N GLY A 156 -12.76 -50.92 -0.32
CA GLY A 156 -13.49 -50.01 0.56
C GLY A 156 -13.25 -50.31 2.04
N GLN A 157 -13.18 -51.58 2.43
CA GLN A 157 -12.81 -51.98 3.79
C GLN A 157 -11.35 -51.62 4.10
N ALA A 158 -10.42 -51.82 3.16
CA ALA A 158 -9.03 -51.42 3.31
C ALA A 158 -8.89 -49.89 3.45
N PHE A 159 -9.63 -49.12 2.65
CA PHE A 159 -9.71 -47.67 2.75
C PHE A 159 -10.25 -47.24 4.12
N ALA A 160 -11.35 -47.83 4.59
CA ALA A 160 -11.91 -47.52 5.91
C ALA A 160 -10.92 -47.83 7.05
N GLY A 161 -10.22 -48.96 6.97
CA GLY A 161 -9.16 -49.32 7.90
C GLY A 161 -8.01 -48.31 7.91
N LEU A 162 -7.60 -47.82 6.73
CA LEU A 162 -6.60 -46.77 6.61
C LEU A 162 -7.07 -45.45 7.24
N VAL A 163 -8.31 -45.01 6.98
CA VAL A 163 -8.88 -43.80 7.59
C VAL A 163 -8.91 -43.91 9.10
N GLN A 164 -9.39 -45.05 9.63
CA GLN A 164 -9.45 -45.30 11.07
C GLN A 164 -8.06 -45.26 11.70
N ALA A 165 -7.08 -45.96 11.09
CA ALA A 165 -5.71 -45.96 11.60
C ALA A 165 -5.09 -44.56 11.62
N MET A 166 -5.32 -43.75 10.57
CA MET A 166 -4.87 -42.36 10.53
C MET A 166 -5.57 -41.50 11.60
N TYR A 167 -6.86 -41.73 11.84
CA TYR A 167 -7.63 -41.02 12.85
C TYR A 167 -7.12 -41.34 14.26
N ASP A 168 -6.94 -42.62 14.59
CA ASP A 168 -6.50 -43.09 15.90
C ASP A 168 -5.07 -42.65 16.23
N THR A 169 -4.21 -42.53 15.21
CA THR A 169 -2.81 -42.11 15.35
C THR A 169 -2.60 -40.60 15.20
N ASN A 170 -3.67 -39.81 14.98
CA ASN A 170 -3.59 -38.38 14.66
C ASN A 170 -2.61 -38.09 13.51
N ALA A 171 -2.61 -38.95 12.49
CA ALA A 171 -1.73 -38.87 11.33
C ALA A 171 -2.45 -38.31 10.11
N VAL A 172 -1.68 -37.66 9.24
CA VAL A 172 -2.09 -37.21 7.91
C VAL A 172 -1.21 -37.88 6.86
N ALA A 173 -1.74 -38.09 5.66
CA ALA A 173 -0.96 -38.64 4.55
C ALA A 173 -0.57 -37.53 3.57
N ILE A 174 0.70 -37.43 3.22
CA ILE A 174 1.19 -36.52 2.18
C ILE A 174 1.02 -37.21 0.83
N VAL A 175 0.44 -36.51 -0.14
CA VAL A 175 0.01 -37.08 -1.41
C VAL A 175 0.48 -36.24 -2.59
N ARG A 176 1.00 -36.92 -3.62
CA ARG A 176 1.17 -36.38 -4.97
C ARG A 176 -0.11 -36.65 -5.77
N ARG A 177 -0.82 -35.58 -6.13
CA ARG A 177 -2.02 -35.64 -6.96
C ARG A 177 -1.76 -35.02 -8.32
N CYS A 178 -2.19 -35.68 -9.38
CA CYS A 178 -2.18 -35.12 -10.72
C CYS A 178 -3.53 -35.41 -11.40
N PHE A 179 -4.26 -34.37 -11.81
CA PHE A 179 -5.61 -34.50 -12.34
C PHE A 179 -5.66 -35.16 -13.74
N SER A 180 -4.70 -34.82 -14.60
CA SER A 180 -4.59 -35.33 -15.97
C SER A 180 -3.15 -35.18 -16.46
N GLU A 181 -2.80 -35.80 -17.58
CA GLU A 181 -1.46 -35.71 -18.18
C GLU A 181 -1.05 -34.28 -18.60
N ARG A 182 -2.04 -33.39 -18.75
CA ARG A 182 -1.83 -31.97 -19.08
C ARG A 182 -1.76 -31.09 -17.84
N SER A 183 -2.01 -31.64 -16.65
CA SER A 183 -2.05 -30.89 -15.40
C SER A 183 -0.70 -30.98 -14.71
N SER A 184 -0.25 -29.88 -14.11
CA SER A 184 0.92 -29.92 -13.24
C SER A 184 0.63 -30.79 -12.00
N PRO A 185 1.61 -31.58 -11.53
CA PRO A 185 1.46 -32.33 -10.29
C PRO A 185 1.30 -31.37 -9.11
N GLU A 186 0.41 -31.71 -8.19
CA GLU A 186 0.15 -30.99 -6.95
C GLU A 186 0.62 -31.83 -5.77
N LEU A 187 1.18 -31.14 -4.77
CA LEU A 187 1.40 -31.72 -3.46
C LEU A 187 0.21 -31.34 -2.56
N GLY A 188 -0.26 -32.28 -1.76
CA GLY A 188 -1.31 -32.03 -0.78
C GLY A 188 -1.21 -33.01 0.37
N PHE A 189 -2.12 -32.89 1.32
CA PHE A 189 -2.28 -33.86 2.39
C PHE A 189 -3.73 -34.34 2.50
N LEU A 190 -3.89 -35.56 3.00
CA LEU A 190 -5.15 -36.18 3.36
C LEU A 190 -5.32 -36.13 4.88
N ARG A 191 -6.44 -35.57 5.32
CA ARG A 191 -6.87 -35.60 6.72
C ARG A 191 -8.02 -36.58 6.89
N PRO A 192 -7.95 -37.53 7.84
CA PRO A 192 -9.03 -38.47 8.06
C PRO A 192 -10.24 -37.75 8.69
N HIS A 193 -11.45 -38.14 8.27
CA HIS A 193 -12.70 -37.64 8.82
C HIS A 193 -13.70 -38.79 8.97
N ILE A 194 -14.23 -38.95 10.19
CA ILE A 194 -15.18 -40.00 10.55
C ILE A 194 -16.45 -39.31 11.04
N ALA A 195 -17.52 -39.42 10.26
CA ALA A 195 -18.85 -38.96 10.63
C ALA A 195 -19.76 -40.16 10.92
N HIS A 196 -20.96 -39.89 11.44
CA HIS A 196 -21.95 -40.94 11.77
C HIS A 196 -22.49 -41.64 10.51
N ASP A 197 -22.51 -40.94 9.39
CA ASP A 197 -23.11 -41.36 8.12
C ASP A 197 -22.09 -41.82 7.07
N HIS A 198 -20.84 -41.36 7.15
CA HIS A 198 -19.79 -41.75 6.21
C HIS A 198 -18.37 -41.60 6.78
N ILE A 199 -17.42 -42.31 6.16
CA ILE A 199 -15.98 -42.23 6.42
C ILE A 199 -15.30 -41.70 5.16
N CYS A 200 -14.50 -40.63 5.31
CA CYS A 200 -13.81 -40.01 4.18
C CYS A 200 -12.45 -39.43 4.59
N MET A 201 -11.70 -38.93 3.60
CA MET A 201 -10.52 -38.09 3.83
C MET A 201 -10.68 -36.77 3.09
N TYR A 202 -10.23 -35.67 3.71
CA TYR A 202 -10.16 -34.38 3.03
C TYR A 202 -8.77 -34.16 2.43
N TYR A 203 -8.71 -33.95 1.12
CA TYR A 203 -7.52 -33.50 0.43
C TYR A 203 -7.48 -31.97 0.39
N VAL A 204 -6.36 -31.42 0.86
CA VAL A 204 -6.03 -30.00 0.79
C VAL A 204 -4.63 -29.84 0.19
N LYS A 205 -4.47 -28.87 -0.72
CA LYS A 205 -3.19 -28.62 -1.40
C LYS A 205 -2.18 -27.97 -0.44
N LEU A 206 -0.92 -28.36 -0.59
CA LEU A 206 0.22 -27.82 0.14
C LEU A 206 1.09 -26.93 -0.78
N PRO A 207 1.80 -25.94 -0.20
CA PRO A 207 2.78 -25.14 -0.91
C PRO A 207 4.02 -25.95 -1.29
N PHE A 208 4.63 -25.57 -2.42
CA PHE A 208 6.02 -25.91 -2.70
C PHE A 208 6.96 -24.93 -2.00
N GLY A 209 8.27 -25.22 -1.99
CA GLY A 209 9.27 -24.32 -1.40
C GLY A 209 9.25 -22.91 -2.01
N GLU A 210 8.87 -22.79 -3.28
CA GLU A 210 8.74 -21.53 -4.02
C GLU A 210 7.52 -20.70 -3.60
N ASP A 211 6.49 -21.33 -3.01
CA ASP A 211 5.27 -20.67 -2.57
C ASP A 211 5.43 -20.05 -1.16
N VAL A 212 6.40 -20.53 -0.38
CA VAL A 212 6.63 -20.08 0.99
C VAL A 212 7.36 -18.74 0.98
N ARG A 213 6.81 -17.77 1.71
CA ARG A 213 7.43 -16.44 1.89
C ARG A 213 7.84 -16.27 3.33
N GLU A 214 9.13 -16.14 3.55
CA GLU A 214 9.70 -15.90 4.87
C GLU A 214 9.75 -14.38 5.13
N PHE A 215 8.92 -13.95 6.09
CA PHE A 215 8.93 -12.58 6.59
C PHE A 215 9.36 -12.59 8.04
N ASN A 216 10.38 -11.80 8.35
CA ASN A 216 10.83 -11.60 9.71
C ASN A 216 10.03 -10.45 10.33
N PHE A 217 9.30 -10.77 11.40
CA PHE A 217 8.57 -9.79 12.21
C PHE A 217 9.17 -9.76 13.60
N ASP A 218 9.19 -8.57 14.22
CA ASP A 218 9.60 -8.43 15.62
C ASP A 218 8.63 -9.18 16.53
N ASN A 219 9.16 -9.82 17.57
CA ASN A 219 8.34 -10.44 18.59
C ASN A 219 7.64 -9.34 19.41
N LEU A 220 6.30 -9.27 19.31
CA LEU A 220 5.48 -8.28 20.01
C LEU A 220 5.65 -8.35 21.54
N ASP A 221 5.88 -9.54 22.10
CA ASP A 221 6.04 -9.73 23.56
C ASP A 221 7.34 -9.12 24.10
N ALA A 222 8.38 -9.05 23.27
CA ALA A 222 9.66 -8.46 23.62
C ALA A 222 9.63 -6.92 23.63
N ILE A 223 8.61 -6.32 23.01
CA ILE A 223 8.48 -4.87 22.87
C ILE A 223 7.90 -4.28 24.17
N LYS A 224 8.78 -3.90 25.10
CA LYS A 224 8.40 -3.33 26.41
C LYS A 224 7.45 -2.13 26.33
N ARG A 225 7.57 -1.30 25.29
CA ARG A 225 6.72 -0.11 25.09
C ARG A 225 5.24 -0.44 24.79
N ASN A 226 4.94 -1.67 24.36
CA ASN A 226 3.61 -2.09 23.93
C ASN A 226 3.01 -3.16 24.86
N GLN A 227 3.61 -3.38 26.04
CA GLN A 227 3.07 -4.33 27.00
C GLN A 227 1.76 -3.77 27.60
N PRO A 228 0.65 -4.53 27.52
CA PRO A 228 -0.62 -4.08 28.06
C PRO A 228 -0.59 -4.06 29.60
N SER A 229 -1.31 -3.13 30.20
CA SER A 229 -1.55 -3.11 31.64
C SER A 229 -2.56 -4.19 32.07
N ASP A 230 -2.54 -4.58 33.35
CA ASP A 230 -3.51 -5.53 33.91
C ASP A 230 -4.96 -5.09 33.74
N GLU A 231 -5.22 -3.77 33.76
CA GLU A 231 -6.55 -3.21 33.53
C GLU A 231 -6.98 -3.39 32.07
N GLN A 232 -6.08 -3.13 31.13
CA GLN A 232 -6.31 -3.36 29.70
C GLN A 232 -6.58 -4.84 29.39
N LEU A 233 -5.81 -5.75 30.00
CA LEU A 233 -6.03 -7.20 29.87
C LEU A 233 -7.42 -7.61 30.37
N LYS A 234 -7.83 -7.15 31.56
CA LYS A 234 -9.18 -7.41 32.11
C LYS A 234 -10.30 -6.88 31.22
N THR A 235 -10.13 -5.69 30.64
CA THR A 235 -11.11 -5.11 29.72
C THR A 235 -11.24 -5.96 28.45
N ILE A 236 -10.13 -6.47 27.91
CA ILE A 236 -10.14 -7.38 26.75
C ILE A 236 -10.78 -8.73 27.09
N ASP A 237 -10.49 -9.30 28.26
CA ASP A 237 -11.15 -10.54 28.73
C ASP A 237 -12.67 -10.35 28.85
N HIS A 238 -13.10 -9.20 29.38
CA HIS A 238 -14.51 -8.85 29.45
C HIS A 238 -15.13 -8.68 28.06
N LEU A 239 -14.40 -8.11 27.10
CA LEU A 239 -14.83 -7.96 25.71
C LEU A 239 -15.02 -9.31 25.04
N ILE A 240 -14.05 -10.22 25.17
CA ILE A 240 -14.11 -11.59 24.61
C ILE A 240 -15.35 -12.31 25.14
N THR A 241 -15.59 -12.23 26.45
CA THR A 241 -16.76 -12.86 27.09
C THR A 241 -18.08 -12.24 26.63
N THR A 242 -18.12 -10.92 26.42
CA THR A 242 -19.35 -10.19 26.06
C THR A 242 -19.73 -10.35 24.58
N MET A 243 -18.73 -10.50 23.70
CA MET A 243 -18.90 -10.66 22.26
C MET A 243 -18.76 -12.12 21.80
N ASP A 244 -18.84 -13.07 22.72
CA ASP A 244 -18.80 -14.50 22.39
C ASP A 244 -20.05 -14.91 21.60
N LEU A 245 -19.82 -15.60 20.48
CA LEU A 245 -20.86 -16.10 19.58
C LEU A 245 -21.03 -17.62 19.66
N THR A 246 -20.27 -18.31 20.50
CA THR A 246 -20.29 -19.79 20.58
C THR A 246 -21.54 -20.34 21.26
N HIS A 247 -22.15 -19.60 22.19
CA HIS A 247 -23.31 -20.05 22.97
C HIS A 247 -24.38 -18.96 23.04
N ALA A 248 -25.45 -19.07 22.25
CA ALA A 248 -26.66 -18.29 22.51
C ALA A 248 -27.50 -18.98 23.60
N ASP A 249 -28.13 -18.18 24.47
CA ASP A 249 -28.90 -18.51 25.68
C ASP A 249 -30.04 -19.57 25.58
N ARG A 250 -30.20 -20.30 24.47
CA ARG A 250 -31.17 -21.39 24.33
C ARG A 250 -30.65 -22.48 23.38
N GLY A 251 -30.10 -23.55 23.96
CA GLY A 251 -29.95 -24.83 23.25
C GLY A 251 -28.54 -25.26 22.85
N GLY A 252 -27.51 -24.45 23.11
CA GLY A 252 -26.12 -24.83 22.82
C GLY A 252 -25.73 -24.73 21.34
N GLU A 253 -26.55 -24.06 20.52
CA GLU A 253 -26.22 -23.75 19.13
C GLU A 253 -25.44 -22.41 19.03
N GLU A 254 -24.51 -22.35 18.08
CA GLU A 254 -23.69 -21.17 17.77
C GLU A 254 -24.59 -20.01 17.33
N ALA A 255 -24.41 -18.83 17.94
CA ALA A 255 -25.26 -17.66 17.75
C ALA A 255 -25.22 -17.11 16.31
N PHE A 256 -24.11 -17.35 15.60
CA PHE A 256 -23.94 -16.99 14.20
C PHE A 256 -23.29 -18.15 13.45
N ARG A 257 -23.92 -18.61 12.36
CA ARG A 257 -23.46 -19.73 11.54
C ARG A 257 -23.05 -19.24 10.15
N PRO A 258 -21.78 -18.83 9.93
CA PRO A 258 -21.33 -18.29 8.65
C PRO A 258 -21.46 -19.29 7.50
N ASP A 259 -21.38 -20.58 7.79
CA ASP A 259 -21.56 -21.69 6.84
C ASP A 259 -22.97 -21.73 6.22
N LEU A 260 -23.97 -21.20 6.94
CA LEU A 260 -25.34 -21.08 6.48
C LEU A 260 -25.63 -19.71 5.82
N VAL A 261 -24.66 -18.79 5.80
CA VAL A 261 -24.85 -17.48 5.20
C VAL A 261 -24.49 -17.53 3.71
N PHE A 262 -25.47 -17.30 2.85
CA PHE A 262 -25.24 -17.18 1.42
C PHE A 262 -24.30 -16.03 1.06
N ASN A 263 -23.54 -16.20 -0.03
CA ASN A 263 -22.71 -15.11 -0.56
C ASN A 263 -23.60 -13.91 -0.93
N PRO A 264 -23.47 -12.80 -0.20
CA PRO A 264 -24.39 -11.69 -0.35
C PRO A 264 -24.21 -10.91 -1.65
N TYR A 265 -23.02 -10.98 -2.24
CA TYR A 265 -22.72 -10.37 -3.53
C TYR A 265 -23.64 -10.92 -4.63
N ILE A 266 -23.92 -12.23 -4.61
CA ILE A 266 -24.79 -12.88 -5.59
C ILE A 266 -26.22 -12.34 -5.45
N GLN A 267 -26.74 -12.29 -4.23
CA GLN A 267 -28.10 -11.81 -3.98
C GLN A 267 -28.27 -10.34 -4.35
N ARG A 268 -27.30 -9.50 -3.98
CA ARG A 268 -27.26 -8.09 -4.33
C ARG A 268 -27.23 -7.87 -5.84
N MET A 269 -26.49 -8.71 -6.57
CA MET A 269 -26.46 -8.67 -8.03
C MET A 269 -27.84 -8.98 -8.62
N PHE A 270 -28.51 -10.04 -8.17
CA PHE A 270 -29.85 -10.38 -8.65
C PHE A 270 -30.89 -9.31 -8.34
N GLN A 271 -30.85 -8.72 -7.14
CA GLN A 271 -31.70 -7.56 -6.81
C GLN A 271 -31.45 -6.38 -7.75
N SER A 272 -30.18 -6.10 -8.07
CA SER A 272 -29.80 -4.98 -8.94
C SER A 272 -30.24 -5.23 -10.39
N ILE A 273 -30.09 -6.46 -10.89
CA ILE A 273 -30.55 -6.87 -12.23
C ILE A 273 -32.07 -6.78 -12.30
N ALA A 274 -32.79 -7.35 -11.33
CA ALA A 274 -34.25 -7.32 -11.28
C ALA A 274 -34.77 -5.88 -11.24
N ARG A 275 -34.17 -5.01 -10.41
CA ARG A 275 -34.54 -3.60 -10.34
C ARG A 275 -34.23 -2.86 -11.63
N ARG A 276 -33.06 -3.06 -12.24
CA ARG A 276 -32.74 -2.40 -13.53
C ARG A 276 -33.65 -2.89 -14.67
N ALA A 277 -34.13 -4.13 -14.61
CA ALA A 277 -35.05 -4.68 -15.59
C ALA A 277 -36.48 -4.11 -15.46
N VAL A 278 -36.96 -3.87 -14.23
CA VAL A 278 -38.32 -3.31 -13.99
C VAL A 278 -38.31 -1.78 -14.04
N THR A 279 -37.29 -1.14 -13.46
CA THR A 279 -37.11 0.31 -13.35
C THR A 279 -35.74 0.71 -13.93
N PRO A 280 -35.66 0.94 -15.26
CA PRO A 280 -34.39 1.19 -15.94
C PRO A 280 -33.72 2.52 -15.62
N GLU A 281 -34.46 3.55 -15.20
CA GLU A 281 -33.93 4.91 -14.99
C GLU A 281 -33.59 5.23 -13.53
N GLU A 282 -34.09 4.43 -12.58
CA GLU A 282 -33.86 4.70 -11.16
C GLU A 282 -32.39 4.38 -10.78
N PRO A 283 -31.73 5.22 -9.96
CA PRO A 283 -30.43 4.87 -9.42
C PRO A 283 -30.53 3.59 -8.57
N LEU A 284 -29.45 2.80 -8.54
CA LEU A 284 -29.40 1.63 -7.66
C LEU A 284 -29.33 2.12 -6.21
N SER A 285 -30.32 1.77 -5.38
CA SER A 285 -30.24 2.04 -3.94
C SER A 285 -29.14 1.18 -3.33
N LEU A 286 -28.37 1.71 -2.38
CA LEU A 286 -27.55 0.89 -1.49
C LEU A 286 -28.51 -0.03 -0.72
N SER A 287 -28.36 -1.34 -0.86
CA SER A 287 -29.17 -2.31 -0.12
C SER A 287 -28.27 -3.01 0.88
N ASN A 288 -28.68 -2.97 2.15
CA ASN A 288 -28.00 -3.57 3.28
C ASN A 288 -28.65 -4.90 3.65
N THR A 289 -29.23 -5.63 2.70
CA THR A 289 -30.03 -6.85 2.96
C THR A 289 -29.32 -7.85 3.88
N ILE A 290 -28.00 -7.94 3.86
CA ILE A 290 -27.19 -8.80 4.76
C ILE A 290 -27.18 -8.29 6.19
N MET A 291 -27.00 -6.98 6.37
CA MET A 291 -27.09 -6.32 7.68
C MET A 291 -28.51 -6.48 8.22
N GLU A 292 -29.52 -6.30 7.37
CA GLU A 292 -30.94 -6.49 7.73
C GLU A 292 -31.22 -7.94 8.17
N MET A 293 -30.63 -8.94 7.49
CA MET A 293 -30.78 -10.36 7.86
C MET A 293 -30.18 -10.70 9.23
N ASN A 294 -29.10 -10.03 9.63
CA ASN A 294 -28.42 -10.28 10.90
C ASN A 294 -28.63 -9.16 11.94
N ASP A 295 -29.54 -8.23 11.66
CA ASP A 295 -29.68 -6.97 12.42
C ASP A 295 -30.00 -7.23 13.89
N THR A 296 -30.85 -8.22 14.15
CA THR A 296 -31.24 -8.63 15.50
C THR A 296 -30.05 -9.14 16.32
N LEU A 297 -29.20 -9.98 15.73
CA LEU A 297 -27.98 -10.47 16.36
C LEU A 297 -26.99 -9.31 16.57
N VAL A 298 -26.77 -8.50 15.54
CA VAL A 298 -25.85 -7.34 15.60
C VAL A 298 -26.28 -6.36 16.69
N GLN A 299 -27.57 -6.03 16.77
CA GLN A 299 -28.11 -5.15 17.81
C GLN A 299 -28.00 -5.76 19.21
N SER A 300 -28.25 -7.07 19.35
CA SER A 300 -28.08 -7.79 20.62
C SER A 300 -26.63 -7.73 21.11
N VAL A 301 -25.66 -8.05 20.24
CA VAL A 301 -24.24 -8.02 20.59
C VAL A 301 -23.75 -6.59 20.83
N ALA A 302 -24.17 -5.63 20.00
CA ALA A 302 -23.80 -4.22 20.16
C ALA A 302 -24.33 -3.63 21.48
N SER A 303 -25.57 -3.95 21.86
CA SER A 303 -26.14 -3.47 23.13
C SER A 303 -25.46 -4.09 24.35
N LYS A 304 -25.11 -5.38 24.29
CA LYS A 304 -24.34 -6.07 25.36
C LYS A 304 -22.93 -5.50 25.50
N SER A 305 -22.22 -5.26 24.39
CA SER A 305 -20.80 -4.85 24.39
C SER A 305 -20.56 -3.35 24.55
N LYS A 306 -21.59 -2.50 24.44
CA LYS A 306 -21.44 -1.04 24.45
C LYS A 306 -20.61 -0.50 25.62
N ARG A 307 -20.92 -0.90 26.86
CA ARG A 307 -20.21 -0.42 28.06
C ARG A 307 -18.72 -0.82 28.05
N THR A 308 -18.43 -2.02 27.58
CA THR A 308 -17.07 -2.55 27.48
C THR A 308 -16.29 -1.80 26.40
N LEU A 309 -16.92 -1.48 25.27
CA LEU A 309 -16.32 -0.69 24.20
C LEU A 309 -16.04 0.75 24.63
N ASP A 310 -16.96 1.37 25.39
CA ASP A 310 -16.74 2.71 25.96
C ASP A 310 -15.50 2.72 26.88
N THR A 311 -15.39 1.72 27.75
CA THR A 311 -14.22 1.54 28.65
C THR A 311 -12.92 1.28 27.86
N LEU A 312 -13.00 0.48 26.80
CA LEU A 312 -11.85 0.20 25.93
C LEU A 312 -11.37 1.47 25.22
N HIS A 313 -12.29 2.30 24.73
CA HIS A 313 -11.95 3.58 24.09
C HIS A 313 -11.23 4.54 25.06
N GLU A 314 -11.61 4.54 26.34
CA GLU A 314 -10.94 5.33 27.38
C GLU A 314 -9.53 4.81 27.70
N GLN A 315 -9.34 3.49 27.75
CA GLN A 315 -8.06 2.85 28.11
C GLN A 315 -7.05 2.74 26.97
N PHE A 316 -7.49 2.74 25.71
CA PHE A 316 -6.63 2.62 24.52
C PHE A 316 -6.68 3.90 23.70
N THR A 317 -5.87 4.89 24.08
CA THR A 317 -5.81 6.18 23.37
C THR A 317 -5.13 6.04 22.01
N LEU A 318 -5.92 6.12 20.94
CA LEU A 318 -5.43 6.14 19.57
C LEU A 318 -5.27 7.59 19.09
N ARG A 319 -4.20 7.89 18.37
CA ARG A 319 -3.98 9.19 17.72
C ARG A 319 -4.00 8.99 16.21
N ASP A 320 -4.83 9.76 15.53
CA ASP A 320 -4.80 9.80 14.08
C ASP A 320 -3.52 10.48 13.62
N THR A 321 -2.68 9.74 12.93
CA THR A 321 -1.55 10.30 12.17
C THR A 321 -2.07 10.84 10.85
N GLU A 322 -1.57 11.99 10.39
CA GLU A 322 -1.90 12.54 9.08
C GLU A 322 -1.63 11.50 7.97
N ARG A 323 -2.70 10.86 7.48
CA ARG A 323 -2.59 9.99 6.31
C ARG A 323 -2.30 10.88 5.12
N ARG A 324 -1.35 10.48 4.25
CA ARG A 324 -1.22 11.07 2.91
C ARG A 324 -2.62 11.17 2.31
N GLN A 325 -3.10 12.38 2.06
CA GLN A 325 -4.43 12.60 1.50
C GLN A 325 -4.56 11.76 0.24
N LYS A 326 -5.42 10.73 0.27
CA LYS A 326 -5.89 10.10 -0.97
C LYS A 326 -6.50 11.24 -1.79
N MET A 327 -6.11 11.36 -3.06
CA MET A 327 -6.63 12.39 -3.96
C MET A 327 -8.14 12.52 -3.74
N MET A 328 -8.60 13.74 -3.42
CA MET A 328 -10.02 14.01 -3.22
C MET A 328 -10.79 13.53 -4.45
N THR A 329 -11.71 12.58 -4.27
CA THR A 329 -12.66 12.20 -5.32
C THR A 329 -13.60 13.38 -5.60
N GLY A 330 -14.02 13.54 -6.86
CA GLY A 330 -14.86 14.65 -7.31
C GLY A 330 -16.13 14.88 -6.48
N GLU A 331 -16.65 13.84 -5.84
CA GLU A 331 -17.78 13.93 -4.91
C GLU A 331 -17.50 14.83 -3.68
N LYS A 332 -16.26 14.87 -3.17
CA LYS A 332 -15.88 15.82 -2.10
C LYS A 332 -15.62 17.24 -2.60
N LEU A 333 -15.39 17.41 -3.91
CA LEU A 333 -15.18 18.71 -4.53
C LEU A 333 -16.50 19.34 -4.99
N PHE A 334 -17.49 18.54 -5.39
CA PHE A 334 -18.71 19.00 -6.04
C PHE A 334 -20.01 18.52 -5.38
N GLY A 335 -19.96 17.59 -4.41
CA GLY A 335 -21.15 16.96 -3.81
C GLY A 335 -21.97 17.86 -2.88
N ASN A 336 -21.45 19.05 -2.50
CA ASN A 336 -22.19 20.04 -1.73
C ASN A 336 -22.66 21.24 -2.59
N ILE A 337 -23.06 20.99 -3.84
CA ILE A 337 -23.80 21.98 -4.63
C ILE A 337 -25.27 21.56 -4.68
N ASP A 338 -25.89 21.44 -3.51
CA ASP A 338 -27.34 21.54 -3.41
C ASP A 338 -27.70 23.03 -3.29
N ASN A 339 -28.21 23.56 -4.41
CA ASN A 339 -29.13 24.70 -4.53
C ASN A 339 -29.08 25.75 -3.40
N SER A 340 -28.06 26.62 -3.42
CA SER A 340 -28.27 28.00 -3.00
C SER A 340 -27.57 28.97 -3.95
N THR A 341 -28.37 29.88 -4.46
CA THR A 341 -28.06 30.95 -5.40
C THR A 341 -26.83 31.76 -4.99
N LYS A 342 -25.71 31.55 -5.69
CA LYS A 342 -24.75 32.61 -5.97
C LYS A 342 -24.07 32.36 -7.31
N LYS A 343 -24.69 32.90 -8.37
CA LYS A 343 -23.98 33.24 -9.61
C LYS A 343 -22.89 34.24 -9.25
N MET A 344 -21.67 33.78 -8.99
CA MET A 344 -20.51 34.61 -9.28
C MET A 344 -20.26 34.49 -10.78
N ARG A 345 -20.63 35.56 -11.49
CA ARG A 345 -20.21 35.84 -12.86
C ARG A 345 -18.69 35.73 -12.90
N LEU A 346 -18.19 34.70 -13.57
CA LEU A 346 -16.88 34.78 -14.20
C LEU A 346 -17.12 35.43 -15.55
N GLU A 347 -16.49 36.58 -15.74
CA GLU A 347 -16.50 37.33 -16.98
C GLU A 347 -15.91 36.45 -18.08
N GLU A 348 -16.68 36.29 -19.15
CA GLU A 348 -16.27 35.71 -20.42
C GLU A 348 -15.16 36.58 -20.99
N ASN A 349 -13.91 36.12 -20.87
CA ASN A 349 -12.88 36.51 -21.82
C ASN A 349 -12.78 35.41 -22.86
N ASP A 350 -13.50 35.65 -23.96
CA ASP A 350 -13.31 35.01 -25.24
C ASP A 350 -11.87 35.23 -25.70
N ASN A 351 -11.04 34.19 -25.59
CA ASN A 351 -9.89 33.92 -26.44
C ASN A 351 -9.66 32.41 -26.40
N VAL A 352 -10.56 31.68 -27.05
CA VAL A 352 -10.30 30.30 -27.47
C VAL A 352 -9.47 30.39 -28.74
N GLU A 353 -8.15 30.51 -28.60
CA GLU A 353 -7.24 30.02 -29.63
C GLU A 353 -7.26 28.49 -29.52
N GLU A 354 -7.83 27.85 -30.55
CA GLU A 354 -7.69 26.41 -30.77
C GLU A 354 -6.20 26.05 -30.83
N LEU A 355 -5.64 25.59 -29.71
CA LEU A 355 -4.38 24.86 -29.75
C LEU A 355 -4.68 23.42 -30.17
N THR A 356 -4.54 23.19 -31.47
CA THR A 356 -4.20 21.89 -32.03
C THR A 356 -2.99 21.34 -31.28
N THR A 357 -3.17 20.23 -30.56
CA THR A 357 -2.09 19.55 -29.85
C THR A 357 -1.23 18.78 -30.86
N ASP A 358 -0.42 19.51 -31.61
CA ASP A 358 0.80 18.98 -32.20
C ASP A 358 1.98 19.32 -31.30
N SER A 359 2.71 18.27 -30.91
CA SER A 359 4.11 18.28 -30.47
C SER A 359 4.63 19.49 -29.69
N THR A 360 4.54 19.45 -28.36
CA THR A 360 5.50 20.16 -27.50
C THR A 360 6.01 19.23 -26.40
N SER A 361 7.34 19.20 -26.26
CA SER A 361 8.11 18.23 -25.48
C SER A 361 7.75 18.24 -23.99
N PHE A 362 7.88 17.06 -23.38
CA PHE A 362 7.71 16.80 -21.94
C PHE A 362 8.50 17.77 -21.03
N GLU A 363 9.57 18.36 -21.54
CA GLU A 363 10.39 19.35 -20.84
C GLU A 363 9.67 20.69 -20.61
N ALA A 364 8.82 21.14 -21.54
CA ALA A 364 8.04 22.37 -21.38
C ALA A 364 6.94 22.22 -20.31
N GLN A 365 6.33 21.03 -20.22
CA GLN A 365 5.32 20.71 -19.20
C GLN A 365 5.95 20.57 -17.81
N LEU A 366 7.17 20.06 -17.70
CA LEU A 366 7.89 19.95 -16.44
C LEU A 366 8.36 21.32 -15.93
N ALA A 367 8.79 22.20 -16.83
CA ALA A 367 9.18 23.58 -16.51
C ALA A 367 7.98 24.43 -16.02
N ALA A 368 6.82 24.30 -16.68
CA ALA A 368 5.58 24.96 -16.25
C ALA A 368 5.09 24.47 -14.88
N LYS A 369 5.25 23.17 -14.58
CA LYS A 369 4.91 22.59 -13.27
C LYS A 369 5.86 23.02 -12.14
N LYS A 370 7.16 23.19 -12.44
CA LYS A 370 8.11 23.73 -11.46
C LYS A 370 7.83 25.20 -11.12
N LYS A 371 7.43 26.01 -12.11
CA LYS A 371 7.11 27.45 -11.89
C LYS A 371 5.91 27.68 -10.98
N ALA A 372 4.95 26.76 -10.93
CA ALA A 372 3.71 26.92 -10.17
C ALA A 372 3.80 26.52 -8.68
N ALA A 373 4.98 26.11 -8.17
CA ALA A 373 5.09 25.52 -6.84
C ALA A 373 6.37 25.87 -6.06
N ILE A 374 7.10 26.94 -6.40
CA ILE A 374 8.24 27.39 -5.58
C ILE A 374 7.67 28.18 -4.40
N ARG A 375 7.78 27.63 -3.19
CA ARG A 375 7.39 28.32 -1.93
C ARG A 375 8.59 28.66 -1.04
N THR A 376 9.77 28.11 -1.34
CA THR A 376 11.00 28.24 -0.54
C THR A 376 12.22 28.23 -1.45
N ILE A 377 13.22 29.05 -1.13
CA ILE A 377 14.50 29.12 -1.88
C ILE A 377 15.33 27.87 -1.56
N GLY A 378 15.72 27.11 -2.58
CA GLY A 378 16.57 25.92 -2.43
C GLY A 378 18.05 26.19 -2.62
N THR A 379 18.90 25.24 -2.22
CA THR A 379 20.37 25.31 -2.36
C THR A 379 20.88 24.94 -3.76
N ILE A 380 19.99 24.56 -4.69
CA ILE A 380 20.35 24.09 -6.04
C ILE A 380 20.36 25.25 -7.06
N THR A 381 19.32 26.11 -7.06
CA THR A 381 19.19 27.28 -7.96
C THR A 381 18.72 28.54 -7.19
N PRO A 382 19.44 28.98 -6.15
CA PRO A 382 18.96 29.99 -5.20
C PRO A 382 18.63 31.34 -5.84
N ILE A 383 19.38 31.77 -6.86
CA ILE A 383 19.21 33.07 -7.52
C ILE A 383 17.92 33.12 -8.36
N GLU A 384 17.63 32.05 -9.10
CA GLU A 384 16.43 31.96 -9.93
C GLU A 384 15.18 31.81 -9.06
N ASP A 385 15.27 30.99 -8.00
CA ASP A 385 14.20 30.81 -7.02
C ASP A 385 13.87 32.15 -6.33
N PHE A 386 14.87 32.95 -5.98
CA PHE A 386 14.68 34.26 -5.35
C PHE A 386 13.99 35.27 -6.27
N LYS A 387 14.44 35.38 -7.52
CA LYS A 387 13.83 36.30 -8.50
C LYS A 387 12.38 35.90 -8.81
N THR A 388 12.12 34.61 -8.99
CA THR A 388 10.76 34.12 -9.24
C THR A 388 9.83 34.33 -8.06
N LEU A 389 10.30 34.14 -6.81
CA LEU A 389 9.49 34.42 -5.62
C LEU A 389 9.13 35.91 -5.45
N ILE A 390 10.05 36.81 -5.81
CA ILE A 390 9.79 38.25 -5.80
C ILE A 390 8.78 38.64 -6.90
N GLU A 391 8.89 38.06 -8.10
CA GLU A 391 7.95 38.31 -9.20
C GLU A 391 6.54 37.76 -8.93
N GLN A 392 6.44 36.63 -8.24
CA GLN A 392 5.15 35.99 -7.93
C GLN A 392 4.38 36.67 -6.79
N GLY A 393 5.04 37.49 -5.95
CA GLY A 393 4.40 38.25 -4.88
C GLY A 393 3.68 37.42 -3.80
N SER A 394 3.97 36.12 -3.72
CA SER A 394 3.26 35.17 -2.84
C SER A 394 3.77 35.14 -1.39
N SER A 395 4.89 35.81 -1.09
CA SER A 395 5.47 35.96 0.25
C SER A 395 6.02 37.37 0.42
N SER A 396 6.10 37.87 1.66
CA SER A 396 6.59 39.23 1.88
C SER A 396 8.07 39.34 1.49
N PHE A 397 8.47 40.49 0.94
CA PHE A 397 9.85 40.69 0.45
C PHE A 397 10.88 40.45 1.56
N THR A 398 10.58 40.86 2.80
CA THR A 398 11.40 40.61 3.98
C THR A 398 11.61 39.12 4.27
N GLU A 399 10.54 38.30 4.17
CA GLU A 399 10.65 36.85 4.38
C GLU A 399 11.49 36.18 3.29
N VAL A 400 11.32 36.59 2.04
CA VAL A 400 12.11 36.05 0.91
C VAL A 400 13.59 36.42 1.05
N CYS A 401 13.90 37.64 1.51
CA CYS A 401 15.27 38.06 1.82
C CYS A 401 15.87 37.29 3.01
N GLN A 402 15.09 36.99 4.05
CA GLN A 402 15.54 36.16 5.18
C GLN A 402 15.80 34.70 4.78
N GLN A 403 15.00 34.14 3.86
CA GLN A 403 15.26 32.82 3.32
C GLN A 403 16.57 32.79 2.51
N MET A 404 16.81 33.79 1.65
CA MET A 404 18.08 33.92 0.92
C MET A 404 19.26 34.09 1.89
N SER A 405 19.09 34.90 2.94
CA SER A 405 20.08 35.11 4.00
C SER A 405 20.49 33.80 4.68
N THR A 406 19.51 32.94 4.96
CA THR A 406 19.74 31.63 5.60
C THR A 406 20.54 30.71 4.67
N VAL A 407 20.19 30.69 3.38
CA VAL A 407 20.91 29.90 2.36
C VAL A 407 22.36 30.38 2.18
N ILE A 408 22.58 31.70 2.19
CA ILE A 408 23.94 32.28 2.14
C ILE A 408 24.76 31.84 3.37
N LEU A 409 24.19 31.93 4.57
CA LEU A 409 24.86 31.46 5.79
C LEU A 409 25.12 29.95 5.76
N GLU A 410 24.21 29.15 5.19
CA GLU A 410 24.42 27.71 5.01
C GLU A 410 25.60 27.41 4.08
N PHE A 411 25.72 28.12 2.95
CA PHE A 411 26.87 27.98 2.06
C PHE A 411 28.19 28.37 2.74
N ILE A 412 28.19 29.42 3.56
CA ILE A 412 29.39 29.85 4.29
C ILE A 412 29.75 28.84 5.39
N ASN A 413 28.76 28.30 6.11
CA ASN A 413 28.98 27.35 7.21
C ASN A 413 29.41 25.96 6.73
N ASN A 414 28.85 25.48 5.62
CA ASN A 414 29.01 24.10 5.15
C ASN A 414 30.04 23.94 4.02
N SER A 415 30.71 25.02 3.58
CA SER A 415 31.77 24.94 2.56
C SER A 415 33.01 24.23 3.08
N ARG A 416 33.45 23.20 2.35
CA ARG A 416 34.77 22.58 2.51
C ARG A 416 35.76 23.30 1.58
N GLY A 417 36.51 24.26 2.12
CA GLY A 417 37.38 25.14 1.33
C GLY A 417 36.59 26.14 0.48
N ASP A 418 37.07 26.43 -0.73
CA ASP A 418 36.55 27.52 -1.57
C ASP A 418 35.34 27.17 -2.45
N ALA A 419 34.91 25.90 -2.47
CA ALA A 419 33.99 25.38 -3.48
C ALA A 419 32.59 26.04 -3.52
N LEU A 420 32.11 26.58 -2.39
CA LEU A 420 30.79 27.23 -2.31
C LEU A 420 30.84 28.75 -2.14
N PHE A 421 32.04 29.32 -2.01
CA PHE A 421 32.21 30.76 -1.76
C PHE A 421 31.83 31.62 -2.97
N ASP A 422 32.13 31.18 -4.19
CA ASP A 422 31.78 31.94 -5.40
C ASP A 422 30.25 32.00 -5.61
N LYS A 423 29.53 30.91 -5.26
CA LYS A 423 28.07 30.89 -5.29
C LYS A 423 27.46 31.76 -4.21
N ALA A 424 28.03 31.75 -3.00
CA ALA A 424 27.59 32.63 -1.92
C ALA A 424 27.78 34.12 -2.28
N LEU A 425 28.90 34.49 -2.91
CA LEU A 425 29.16 35.85 -3.39
C LEU A 425 28.11 36.31 -4.42
N GLN A 426 27.77 35.46 -5.40
CA GLN A 426 26.73 35.77 -6.39
C GLN A 426 25.35 35.94 -5.73
N CYS A 427 25.02 35.15 -4.72
CA CYS A 427 23.80 35.32 -3.93
C CYS A 427 23.79 36.63 -3.15
N ILE A 428 24.91 37.03 -2.55
CA ILE A 428 25.05 38.31 -1.82
C ILE A 428 24.90 39.50 -2.78
N GLN A 429 25.53 39.46 -3.96
CA GLN A 429 25.40 40.52 -4.97
C GLN A 429 23.95 40.64 -5.47
N CYS A 430 23.30 39.51 -5.78
CA CYS A 430 21.90 39.51 -6.19
C CYS A 430 20.98 40.05 -5.08
N LEU A 431 21.23 39.69 -3.82
CA LEU A 431 20.49 40.23 -2.68
C LEU A 431 20.70 41.74 -2.53
N ARG A 432 21.94 42.23 -2.68
CA ARG A 432 22.29 43.66 -2.63
C ARG A 432 21.51 44.45 -3.69
N ASP A 433 21.57 44.02 -4.95
CA ASP A 433 20.91 44.70 -6.07
C ASP A 433 19.39 44.79 -5.86
N MET A 434 18.78 43.71 -5.37
CA MET A 434 17.34 43.68 -5.13
C MET A 434 16.92 44.52 -3.91
N CYS A 435 17.74 44.57 -2.85
CA CYS A 435 17.52 45.46 -1.71
C CYS A 435 17.62 46.94 -2.09
N ILE A 436 18.52 47.31 -3.01
CA ILE A 436 18.60 48.66 -3.56
C ILE A 436 17.35 48.99 -4.38
N GLN A 437 16.93 48.08 -5.29
CA GLN A 437 15.75 48.29 -6.14
C GLN A 437 14.44 48.41 -5.37
N LYS A 438 14.30 47.72 -4.23
CA LYS A 438 13.09 47.73 -3.39
C LYS A 438 13.17 48.70 -2.21
N LEU A 439 14.27 49.47 -2.09
CA LEU A 439 14.50 50.48 -1.05
C LEU A 439 14.48 49.92 0.39
N GLU A 440 14.92 48.68 0.60
CA GLU A 440 15.05 48.07 1.95
C GLU A 440 16.52 47.73 2.27
N PRO A 441 17.38 48.72 2.57
CA PRO A 441 18.82 48.50 2.77
C PRO A 441 19.17 47.86 4.11
N LYS A 442 18.28 47.92 5.11
CA LYS A 442 18.54 47.42 6.48
C LYS A 442 18.82 45.92 6.52
N ILE A 443 18.06 45.13 5.77
CA ILE A 443 18.16 43.66 5.77
C ILE A 443 19.53 43.20 5.25
N PHE A 444 20.02 43.85 4.20
CA PHE A 444 21.34 43.57 3.64
C PHE A 444 22.47 44.01 4.58
N ASN A 445 22.39 45.23 5.11
CA ASN A 445 23.42 45.75 6.01
C ASN A 445 23.54 44.93 7.31
N ASP A 446 22.41 44.47 7.88
CA ASP A 446 22.41 43.59 9.05
C ASP A 446 23.04 42.21 8.74
N LEU A 447 22.75 41.65 7.55
CA LEU A 447 23.34 40.40 7.10
C LEU A 447 24.86 40.52 6.91
N GLU A 448 25.34 41.61 6.31
CA GLU A 448 26.76 41.82 6.09
C GLU A 448 27.54 41.98 7.39
N ILE A 449 26.96 42.66 8.39
CA ILE A 449 27.50 42.73 9.76
C ILE A 449 27.56 41.35 10.41
N LEU A 450 26.52 40.52 10.23
CA LEU A 450 26.50 39.14 10.75
C LEU A 450 27.58 38.27 10.09
N ILE A 451 27.80 38.42 8.78
CA ILE A 451 28.86 37.72 8.05
C ILE A 451 30.24 38.17 8.56
N LYS A 452 30.47 39.48 8.76
CA LYS A 452 31.72 40.00 9.34
C LYS A 452 31.99 39.41 10.72
N LYS A 453 30.97 39.36 11.59
CA LYS A 453 31.08 38.79 12.95
C LYS A 453 31.38 37.28 12.94
N GLN A 454 30.79 36.53 12.00
CA GLN A 454 31.04 35.09 11.87
C GLN A 454 32.41 34.78 11.23
N ALA A 455 32.90 35.65 10.35
CA ALA A 455 34.22 35.51 9.75
C ALA A 455 35.37 35.77 10.75
N GLY A 456 35.16 36.63 11.76
CA GLY A 456 36.15 36.92 12.80
C GLY A 456 36.36 35.79 13.82
N ASN A 457 35.35 34.94 14.05
CA ASN A 457 35.36 33.92 15.12
C ASN A 457 35.86 32.53 14.70
N ILE A 458 36.05 32.25 13.39
CA ILE A 458 36.32 30.91 12.89
C ILE A 458 37.47 30.96 11.86
N ASP A 459 38.58 30.27 12.15
CA ASP A 459 39.86 30.41 11.42
C ASP A 459 39.84 30.00 9.93
N GLY A 460 38.80 29.31 9.45
CA GLY A 460 38.63 28.97 8.02
C GLY A 460 37.81 29.96 7.19
N ARG A 461 37.24 31.01 7.78
CA ARG A 461 36.30 31.94 7.11
C ARG A 461 36.88 33.34 6.85
N LYS A 462 38.11 33.57 7.32
CA LYS A 462 38.89 34.77 7.01
C LYS A 462 39.17 34.86 5.50
N ASP A 463 39.32 33.72 4.81
CA ASP A 463 39.56 33.69 3.36
C ASP A 463 38.31 34.02 2.54
N PHE A 464 37.11 33.67 3.03
CA PHE A 464 35.86 34.16 2.45
C PHE A 464 35.72 35.68 2.60
N TRP A 465 36.02 36.21 3.80
CA TRP A 465 35.97 37.66 4.02
C TRP A 465 36.99 38.43 3.18
N LYS A 466 38.19 37.89 2.97
CA LYS A 466 39.17 38.48 2.02
C LYS A 466 38.59 38.57 0.61
N LYS A 467 37.90 37.52 0.11
CA LYS A 467 37.23 37.57 -1.20
C LYS A 467 36.10 38.60 -1.26
N VAL A 468 35.33 38.76 -0.19
CA VAL A 468 34.28 39.81 -0.08
C VAL A 468 34.90 41.21 -0.15
N VAL A 469 36.05 41.41 0.51
CA VAL A 469 36.82 42.67 0.47
C VAL A 469 37.45 42.90 -0.92
N ASP A 470 37.98 41.87 -1.56
CA ASP A 470 38.57 41.93 -2.90
C ASP A 470 37.52 42.29 -3.98
N GLU A 471 36.30 41.75 -3.86
CA GLU A 471 35.14 42.09 -4.70
C GLU A 471 34.47 43.44 -4.31
N LYS A 472 35.00 44.15 -3.29
CA LYS A 472 34.52 45.45 -2.80
C LYS A 472 33.02 45.49 -2.47
N ILE A 473 32.48 44.39 -1.94
CA ILE A 473 31.10 44.36 -1.46
C ILE A 473 31.10 45.05 -0.09
N SER A 474 30.49 46.24 -0.02
CA SER A 474 30.35 47.04 1.19
C SER A 474 28.87 47.25 1.54
N LEU A 475 28.64 47.74 2.76
CA LEU A 475 27.34 48.22 3.21
C LEU A 475 26.72 49.21 2.20
N ILE A 476 25.40 49.13 2.00
CA ILE A 476 24.66 50.04 1.13
C ILE A 476 24.63 51.42 1.78
N THR A 477 25.19 52.42 1.09
CA THR A 477 25.34 53.79 1.61
C THR A 477 24.11 54.66 1.36
N SER A 478 24.03 55.80 2.05
CA SER A 478 23.01 56.84 1.85
C SER A 478 23.03 57.45 0.44
N ASP A 479 24.14 57.33 -0.28
CA ASP A 479 24.28 57.80 -1.67
C ASP A 479 23.63 56.83 -2.67
N GLU A 480 23.57 55.53 -2.34
CA GLU A 480 23.00 54.46 -3.18
C GLU A 480 21.52 54.19 -2.86
N CYS A 481 21.09 54.42 -1.62
CA CYS A 481 19.70 54.26 -1.20
C CYS A 481 19.31 55.31 -0.14
N ILE A 482 18.26 56.07 -0.43
CA ILE A 482 17.80 57.21 0.41
C ILE A 482 17.36 56.75 1.81
N GLU A 483 16.93 55.50 1.96
CA GLU A 483 16.51 54.89 3.24
C GLU A 483 17.69 54.33 4.07
N SER A 484 18.93 54.41 3.57
CA SER A 484 20.11 53.95 4.32
C SER A 484 20.65 55.04 5.23
N ASN A 485 20.97 54.67 6.47
CA ASN A 485 21.59 55.55 7.46
C ASN A 485 23.14 55.49 7.44
N VAL A 486 23.74 54.68 6.55
CA VAL A 486 25.19 54.45 6.51
C VAL A 486 25.87 55.45 5.58
N ILE A 487 26.84 56.20 6.11
CA ILE A 487 27.56 57.23 5.33
C ILE A 487 28.71 56.56 4.57
N SER A 488 29.08 57.09 3.40
CA SER A 488 30.13 56.54 2.52
C SER A 488 31.51 56.35 3.20
N ILE A 489 31.78 57.09 4.28
CA ILE A 489 32.98 56.93 5.12
C ILE A 489 32.89 55.70 6.05
N GLU A 490 31.69 55.36 6.52
CA GLU A 490 31.44 54.22 7.41
C GLU A 490 31.49 52.89 6.64
N ALA A 491 30.97 52.85 5.40
CA ALA A 491 31.10 51.70 4.51
C ALA A 491 32.56 51.43 4.10
N GLN A 492 33.39 52.47 3.95
CA GLN A 492 34.83 52.32 3.70
C GLN A 492 35.58 51.80 4.93
N LYS A 493 35.33 52.36 6.12
CA LYS A 493 35.91 51.87 7.38
C LYS A 493 35.52 50.43 7.70
N PHE A 494 34.30 50.01 7.31
CA PHE A 494 33.82 48.65 7.53
C PHE A 494 34.69 47.58 6.85
N LEU A 495 35.29 47.90 5.70
CA LEU A 495 36.21 47.04 4.96
C LEU A 495 37.66 47.06 5.49
N GLU A 496 38.09 48.16 6.14
CA GLU A 496 39.48 48.40 6.57
C GLU A 496 39.85 47.79 7.93
N GLU A 497 38.86 47.46 8.78
CA GLU A 497 39.02 47.14 10.21
C GLU A 497 39.72 45.81 10.57
N ASN A 498 40.39 45.14 9.63
CA ASN A 498 41.14 43.90 9.87
C ASN A 498 42.66 44.09 10.10
N THR A 499 43.12 45.33 10.34
CA THR A 499 44.56 45.60 10.49
C THR A 499 44.94 46.50 11.68
N SER A 500 44.39 46.29 12.88
CA SER A 500 44.97 46.70 14.20
C SER A 500 43.95 46.33 15.28
N THR A 501 44.25 45.64 16.39
CA THR A 501 45.18 46.07 17.44
C THR A 501 45.42 44.92 18.44
N GLU A 502 46.67 44.80 18.87
CA GLU A 502 47.18 43.98 19.97
C GLU A 502 46.89 44.59 21.36
N VAL A 503 46.79 43.69 22.36
CA VAL A 503 47.18 43.84 23.80
C VAL A 503 46.40 44.83 24.69
N VAL A 504 45.69 44.33 25.72
CA VAL A 504 45.95 44.58 27.16
C VAL A 504 45.30 43.49 28.05
N ASN A 505 46.13 42.92 28.92
CA ASN A 505 45.94 42.09 30.13
C ASN A 505 44.61 42.16 30.91
N ASN A 506 44.19 41.00 31.45
CA ASN A 506 44.25 40.78 32.90
C ASN A 506 44.23 39.29 33.30
N ALA A 507 45.10 38.97 34.26
CA ALA A 507 45.40 37.67 34.81
C ALA A 507 44.36 37.18 35.84
N LEU A 508 44.34 35.85 36.07
CA LEU A 508 44.18 35.08 37.33
C LEU A 508 43.92 33.60 36.93
N ILE A 509 44.92 32.71 36.98
CA ILE A 509 45.17 31.69 38.06
C ILE A 509 43.85 31.00 38.47
N THR A 510 43.61 29.73 38.15
CA THR A 510 44.08 28.52 38.86
C THR A 510 44.17 27.30 37.90
N ASN A 511 45.34 26.65 37.80
CA ASN A 511 45.72 25.34 38.40
C ASN A 511 44.80 24.18 37.97
N GLU A 512 45.28 23.34 37.05
CA GLU A 512 45.88 22.01 37.33
C GLU A 512 44.82 20.98 37.76
N ASP A 513 44.49 20.05 36.87
CA ASP A 513 44.70 18.64 37.20
C ASP A 513 45.00 17.85 35.92
N ASP A 514 46.17 17.22 35.95
CA ASP A 514 46.70 16.29 34.98
C ASP A 514 45.93 14.97 35.05
N GLY A 515 45.80 14.32 33.89
CA GLY A 515 45.20 13.00 33.77
C GLY A 515 45.44 12.40 32.40
N ASP A 516 46.71 12.38 31.99
CA ASP A 516 47.20 11.57 30.87
C ASP A 516 47.06 10.08 31.23
N GLU A 517 46.28 9.33 30.45
CA GLU A 517 46.57 7.92 30.15
C GLU A 517 46.26 7.66 28.67
N GLU A 518 47.33 7.83 27.89
CA GLU A 518 47.83 7.03 26.78
C GLU A 518 46.86 6.46 25.71
N ASP A 519 47.12 6.95 24.50
CA ASP A 519 46.95 6.31 23.21
C ASP A 519 47.25 4.80 23.20
N LEU A 520 46.38 4.02 22.54
CA LEU A 520 46.83 2.86 21.77
C LEU A 520 46.08 2.77 20.43
N PHE A 521 46.79 3.14 19.39
CA PHE A 521 46.48 2.92 17.98
C PHE A 521 46.47 1.43 17.60
N ASP A 522 45.60 1.12 16.64
CA ASP A 522 45.73 0.18 15.51
C ASP A 522 46.14 -1.28 15.70
N LEU A 523 45.23 -2.21 15.32
CA LEU A 523 45.51 -3.19 14.24
C LEU A 523 44.21 -3.91 13.77
N ILE A 524 43.98 -3.84 12.44
CA ILE A 524 43.04 -4.59 11.56
C ILE A 524 41.64 -3.99 11.37
#